data_AF-H1S4U8-F1
#
_entry.id   AF-H1S4U8-F1
#
_cell.length_a   1.000
_cell.length_b   1.000
_cell.length_c   1.000
_cell.angle_alpha   90.00
_cell.angle_beta   90.00
_cell.angle_gamma   90.00
#
_symmetry.space_group_name_H-M   'P 1'
#
loop_
_entity.id
_entity.type
_entity.pdbx_description
1 polymer ?
#
loop_
_entity_poly.entity_id
_entity_poly.type
_entity_poly.pdbx_seq_one_letter_code
_entity_poly.pdbx_strand_id
1 'polypeptide(L)'
;MNLYFPQLRTLCIAENAARTQHNILTIRGAQVRDAKAWSFYIGQALARYGERSDILIAQHHWPTWGKARINEFLSDQRDMYAYLNDQTLRLMNHGLTPMDIADTLRKLPEPLASKWYARDYYGSISHNVRAVYQRYLGFYDGNPAHLNPLPPVQSAQKTIEWMGGPDAVLAKAREAYARGEYRWVAQIGNELVFADPANAAARALQADALEQLGYQAENATWRNAYLSGAQELRNGVKRSAPGGTTSADLVRALTVPHFFDYLAVRLNADKAAGKAMTLNWIFTDRQERYAMTLRNSALTYLADSQSPQPTATITLDKATLDRISLKQLTLPEAIRDGSIRIDGNPQAVASLFGMLDSFDGYFSIVTPQAAP
;
A
#
# COMPACT_ATOMS: atom_id res chain seq x y z
N MET A 1 17.02 11.59 3.80
CA MET A 1 17.92 12.77 3.78
C MET A 1 19.23 12.37 3.11
N ASN A 2 19.76 13.17 2.18
CA ASN A 2 21.08 12.94 1.59
C ASN A 2 22.19 13.37 2.56
N LEU A 3 23.36 12.73 2.50
CA LEU A 3 24.52 13.03 3.36
C LEU A 3 25.75 13.29 2.49
N TYR A 4 26.52 14.33 2.80
CA TYR A 4 27.80 14.60 2.11
C TYR A 4 28.94 14.56 3.12
N PHE A 5 29.96 13.75 2.81
CA PHE A 5 31.15 13.57 3.63
C PHE A 5 32.32 14.34 3.00
N PRO A 6 32.58 15.60 3.39
CA PRO A 6 33.50 16.49 2.67
C PRO A 6 34.95 16.00 2.66
N GLN A 7 35.43 15.42 3.77
CA GLN A 7 36.79 14.89 3.89
C GLN A 7 37.03 13.71 2.94
N LEU A 8 35.97 12.96 2.60
CA LEU A 8 36.01 11.81 1.71
C LEU A 8 35.58 12.15 0.28
N ARG A 9 35.07 13.36 0.05
CA ARG A 9 34.42 13.77 -1.20
C ARG A 9 33.35 12.75 -1.65
N THR A 10 32.60 12.22 -0.68
CA THR A 10 31.59 11.16 -0.89
C THR A 10 30.19 11.70 -0.68
N LEU A 11 29.31 11.49 -1.66
CA LEU A 11 27.88 11.80 -1.57
C LEU A 11 27.06 10.53 -1.34
N CYS A 12 26.36 10.44 -0.22
CA CYS A 12 25.30 9.47 0.00
C CYS A 12 23.96 10.06 -0.43
N ILE A 13 23.39 9.55 -1.53
CA ILE A 13 22.11 10.03 -2.09
C ILE A 13 20.88 9.35 -1.48
N ALA A 14 21.05 8.73 -0.30
CA ALA A 14 20.02 7.96 0.40
C ALA A 14 19.36 6.94 -0.53
N GLU A 15 18.04 6.98 -0.66
CA GLU A 15 17.26 6.17 -1.60
C GLU A 15 16.67 7.03 -2.75
N ASN A 16 17.14 8.27 -2.91
CA ASN A 16 16.63 9.20 -3.94
C ASN A 16 17.17 8.89 -5.34
N ALA A 17 18.29 8.20 -5.47
CA ALA A 17 18.81 7.73 -6.75
C ALA A 17 19.48 6.36 -6.55
N ALA A 18 18.88 5.32 -7.13
CA ALA A 18 19.32 3.94 -7.02
C ALA A 18 19.63 3.36 -8.41
N ARG A 19 20.04 2.09 -8.51
CA ARG A 19 20.30 1.42 -9.80
C ARG A 19 19.03 0.82 -10.41
N THR A 20 17.95 1.59 -10.37
CA THR A 20 16.63 1.23 -10.89
C THR A 20 15.79 2.49 -10.96
N GLN A 21 14.81 2.51 -11.86
CA GLN A 21 13.65 3.39 -11.68
C GLN A 21 12.92 2.97 -10.40
N HIS A 22 12.74 3.89 -9.46
CA HIS A 22 12.06 3.59 -8.18
C HIS A 22 10.54 3.79 -8.27
N ASN A 23 9.84 3.38 -7.23
CA ASN A 23 8.39 3.50 -7.10
C ASN A 23 7.98 4.96 -6.81
N ILE A 24 7.16 5.56 -7.68
CA ILE A 24 6.34 6.73 -7.33
C ILE A 24 5.18 6.27 -6.44
N LEU A 25 4.62 5.11 -6.73
CA LEU A 25 3.73 4.37 -5.85
C LEU A 25 4.15 2.91 -5.83
N THR A 26 4.26 2.34 -4.63
CA THR A 26 4.55 0.91 -4.47
C THR A 26 3.27 0.09 -4.59
N ILE A 27 3.33 -1.05 -5.26
CA ILE A 27 2.17 -1.92 -5.49
C ILE A 27 1.63 -2.58 -4.21
N ARG A 28 2.37 -2.50 -3.08
CA ARG A 28 1.89 -2.96 -1.77
C ARG A 28 0.85 -2.04 -1.12
N GLY A 29 0.62 -0.86 -1.69
CA GLY A 29 -0.24 0.19 -1.14
C GLY A 29 0.56 1.21 -0.31
N ALA A 30 0.40 2.49 -0.65
CA ALA A 30 0.94 3.65 0.05
C ALA A 30 0.27 4.93 -0.46
N GLN A 31 0.58 6.08 0.14
CA GLN A 31 0.33 7.37 -0.50
C GLN A 31 1.25 7.56 -1.71
N VAL A 32 0.74 8.21 -2.76
CA VAL A 32 1.53 8.52 -3.96
C VAL A 32 2.62 9.55 -3.63
N ARG A 33 3.86 9.24 -4.01
CA ARG A 33 5.01 10.14 -3.86
C ARG A 33 4.99 11.23 -4.92
N ASP A 34 5.61 12.37 -4.60
CA ASP A 34 5.72 13.49 -5.53
C ASP A 34 6.97 13.34 -6.43
N ALA A 35 6.76 12.93 -7.68
CA ALA A 35 7.84 12.76 -8.64
C ALA A 35 8.48 14.09 -9.09
N LYS A 36 7.71 15.19 -9.11
CA LYS A 36 8.24 16.51 -9.45
C LYS A 36 9.17 17.02 -8.35
N ALA A 37 8.75 16.90 -7.09
CA ALA A 37 9.58 17.23 -5.95
C ALA A 37 10.82 16.33 -5.87
N TRP A 38 10.67 15.04 -6.17
CA TRP A 38 11.79 14.09 -6.22
C TRP A 38 12.85 14.55 -7.23
N SER A 39 12.45 14.82 -8.48
CA SER A 39 13.33 15.36 -9.51
C SER A 39 14.03 16.64 -9.04
N PHE A 40 13.26 17.60 -8.50
CA PHE A 40 13.80 18.87 -8.00
C PHE A 40 14.91 18.66 -6.96
N TYR A 41 14.71 17.78 -5.98
CA TYR A 41 15.71 17.54 -4.93
C TYR A 41 16.95 16.77 -5.43
N ILE A 42 16.82 15.90 -6.44
CA ILE A 42 17.99 15.33 -7.12
C ILE A 42 18.78 16.45 -7.82
N GLY A 43 18.09 17.35 -8.51
CA GLY A 43 18.71 18.52 -9.13
C GLY A 43 19.45 19.41 -8.13
N GLN A 44 18.87 19.63 -6.95
CA GLN A 44 19.52 20.38 -5.86
C GLN A 44 20.77 19.66 -5.33
N ALA A 45 20.72 18.34 -5.18
CA ALA A 45 21.88 17.55 -4.75
C ALA A 45 22.99 17.58 -5.80
N LEU A 46 22.64 17.44 -7.08
CA LEU A 46 23.56 17.56 -8.21
C LEU A 46 24.27 18.92 -8.22
N ALA A 47 23.51 20.02 -8.16
CA ALA A 47 24.09 21.37 -8.19
C ALA A 47 25.02 21.66 -7.00
N ARG A 48 24.69 21.14 -5.81
CA ARG A 48 25.48 21.40 -4.58
C ARG A 48 26.71 20.51 -4.46
N TYR A 49 26.61 19.25 -4.88
CA TYR A 49 27.59 18.23 -4.53
C TYR A 49 28.23 17.53 -5.73
N GLY A 50 27.60 17.55 -6.92
CA GLY A 50 28.08 16.84 -8.11
C GLY A 50 29.54 17.15 -8.44
N GLU A 51 29.89 18.44 -8.51
CA GLU A 51 31.25 18.86 -8.88
C GLU A 51 32.33 18.62 -7.80
N ARG A 52 31.92 18.29 -6.59
CA ARG A 52 32.81 18.09 -5.43
C ARG A 52 32.75 16.67 -4.87
N SER A 53 32.17 15.75 -5.63
CA SER A 53 32.06 14.34 -5.28
C SER A 53 32.91 13.47 -6.21
N ASP A 54 33.71 12.59 -5.63
CA ASP A 54 34.46 11.57 -6.35
C ASP A 54 33.77 10.20 -6.26
N ILE A 55 32.97 9.99 -5.21
CA ILE A 55 32.21 8.76 -4.95
C ILE A 55 30.76 9.12 -4.63
N LEU A 56 29.82 8.40 -5.23
CA LEU A 56 28.41 8.42 -4.85
C LEU A 56 28.01 7.05 -4.33
N ILE A 57 27.38 7.01 -3.14
CA ILE A 57 26.78 5.81 -2.53
C ILE A 57 25.28 6.02 -2.30
N ALA A 58 24.55 4.94 -2.09
CA ALA A 58 23.12 4.94 -1.80
C ALA A 58 22.81 3.85 -0.76
N GLN A 59 21.60 3.86 -0.20
CA GLN A 59 21.15 2.82 0.74
C GLN A 59 20.97 1.44 0.08
N HIS A 60 20.90 1.41 -1.26
CA HIS A 60 20.76 0.20 -2.05
C HIS A 60 21.71 0.21 -3.26
N HIS A 61 22.08 -0.99 -3.72
CA HIS A 61 22.95 -1.25 -4.87
C HIS A 61 24.40 -0.77 -4.69
N TRP A 62 25.16 -0.66 -5.79
CA TRP A 62 26.59 -0.36 -5.80
C TRP A 62 26.93 1.12 -6.08
N PRO A 63 28.08 1.61 -5.59
CA PRO A 63 28.51 3.01 -5.77
C PRO A 63 28.75 3.46 -7.22
N THR A 64 28.79 4.78 -7.45
CA THR A 64 29.35 5.41 -8.68
C THR A 64 30.69 6.04 -8.33
N TRP A 65 31.72 5.81 -9.14
CA TRP A 65 33.02 6.47 -9.02
C TRP A 65 33.25 7.44 -10.17
N GLY A 66 33.87 8.58 -9.87
CA GLY A 66 34.27 9.60 -10.83
C GLY A 66 33.21 10.67 -11.02
N LYS A 67 33.64 11.93 -10.88
CA LYS A 67 32.80 13.13 -10.98
C LYS A 67 31.88 13.16 -12.20
N ALA A 68 32.40 12.86 -13.39
CA ALA A 68 31.62 12.89 -14.63
C ALA A 68 30.45 11.88 -14.60
N ARG A 69 30.72 10.64 -14.17
CA ARG A 69 29.70 9.59 -14.05
C ARG A 69 28.67 9.89 -12.97
N ILE A 70 29.08 10.54 -11.88
CA ILE A 70 28.17 10.98 -10.82
C ILE A 70 27.21 12.06 -11.35
N ASN A 71 27.74 13.07 -12.05
CA ASN A 71 26.92 14.13 -12.63
C ASN A 71 25.95 13.59 -13.69
N GLU A 72 26.41 12.70 -14.57
CA GLU A 72 25.56 12.03 -15.56
C GLU A 72 24.45 11.23 -14.89
N PHE A 73 24.80 10.34 -13.94
CA PHE A 73 23.83 9.52 -13.22
C PHE A 73 22.77 10.36 -12.49
N LEU A 74 23.17 11.42 -11.79
CA LEU A 74 22.22 12.29 -11.09
C LEU A 74 21.37 13.12 -12.05
N SER A 75 21.92 13.57 -13.17
CA SER A 75 21.16 14.28 -14.21
C SER A 75 20.11 13.37 -14.83
N ASP A 76 20.49 12.14 -15.19
CA ASP A 76 19.59 11.13 -15.73
C ASP A 76 18.47 10.79 -14.77
N GLN A 77 18.77 10.60 -13.48
CA GLN A 77 17.75 10.32 -12.46
C GLN A 77 16.81 11.51 -12.24
N ARG A 78 17.34 12.74 -12.20
CA ARG A 78 16.53 13.97 -12.16
C ARG A 78 15.56 14.02 -13.34
N ASP A 79 16.08 13.79 -14.55
CA ASP A 79 15.32 13.94 -15.79
C ASP A 79 14.31 12.80 -15.95
N MET A 80 14.62 11.58 -15.50
CA MET A 80 13.68 10.45 -15.44
C MET A 80 12.42 10.81 -14.66
N TYR A 81 12.55 11.29 -13.42
CA TYR A 81 11.39 11.61 -12.59
C TYR A 81 10.63 12.85 -13.09
N ALA A 82 11.33 13.84 -13.66
CA ALA A 82 10.67 14.96 -14.34
C ALA A 82 9.88 14.49 -15.55
N TYR A 83 10.44 13.60 -16.38
CA TYR A 83 9.78 13.05 -17.56
C TYR A 83 8.51 12.29 -17.18
N LEU A 84 8.60 11.36 -16.22
CA LEU A 84 7.45 10.59 -15.73
C LEU A 84 6.34 11.51 -15.22
N ASN A 85 6.68 12.59 -14.52
CA ASN A 85 5.69 13.56 -14.06
C ASN A 85 5.11 14.37 -15.24
N ASP A 86 5.97 15.12 -15.93
CA ASP A 86 5.56 16.16 -16.86
C ASP A 86 4.91 15.58 -18.12
N GLN A 87 5.38 14.42 -18.63
CA GLN A 87 4.72 13.76 -19.76
C GLN A 87 3.40 13.12 -19.39
N THR A 88 3.26 12.60 -18.16
CA THR A 88 1.94 12.19 -17.66
C THR A 88 0.99 13.38 -17.65
N LEU A 89 1.39 14.51 -17.07
CA LEU A 89 0.56 15.73 -17.02
C LEU A 89 0.21 16.26 -18.40
N ARG A 90 1.17 16.27 -19.33
CA ARG A 90 0.91 16.67 -20.71
C ARG A 90 -0.15 15.77 -21.36
N LEU A 91 -0.04 14.45 -21.21
CA LEU A 91 -1.00 13.51 -21.80
C LEU A 91 -2.37 13.53 -21.10
N MET A 92 -2.41 13.75 -19.78
CA MET A 92 -3.65 14.04 -19.06
C MET A 92 -4.37 15.26 -19.64
N ASN A 93 -3.64 16.34 -19.92
CA ASN A 93 -4.20 17.54 -20.54
C ASN A 93 -4.64 17.32 -22.00
N HIS A 94 -4.20 16.24 -22.64
CA HIS A 94 -4.73 15.78 -23.93
C HIS A 94 -5.94 14.84 -23.78
N GLY A 95 -6.43 14.62 -22.57
CA GLY A 95 -7.61 13.80 -22.28
C GLY A 95 -7.33 12.30 -22.17
N LEU A 96 -6.06 11.87 -22.10
CA LEU A 96 -5.73 10.45 -21.96
C LEU A 96 -6.00 9.97 -20.52
N THR A 97 -6.59 8.79 -20.41
CA THR A 97 -6.85 8.10 -19.14
C THR A 97 -5.57 7.44 -18.59
N PRO A 98 -5.53 6.98 -17.32
CA PRO A 98 -4.32 6.39 -16.73
C PRO A 98 -3.73 5.23 -17.55
N MET A 99 -4.58 4.37 -18.12
CA MET A 99 -4.14 3.23 -18.92
C MET A 99 -3.65 3.66 -20.30
N ASP A 100 -4.30 4.63 -20.95
CA ASP A 100 -3.85 5.17 -22.23
C ASP A 100 -2.47 5.83 -22.11
N ILE A 101 -2.23 6.54 -21.01
CA ILE A 101 -0.92 7.15 -20.73
C ILE A 101 0.14 6.06 -20.55
N ALA A 102 -0.15 5.01 -19.77
CA ALA A 102 0.78 3.90 -19.58
C ALA A 102 1.07 3.14 -20.88
N ASP A 103 0.08 3.04 -21.78
CA ASP A 103 0.23 2.39 -23.08
C ASP A 103 0.92 3.29 -24.12
N THR A 104 0.87 4.61 -23.94
CA THR A 104 1.60 5.60 -24.75
C THR A 104 3.07 5.70 -24.31
N LEU A 105 3.31 5.80 -23.00
CA LEU A 105 4.64 5.94 -22.40
C LEU A 105 5.23 4.57 -22.04
N ARG A 106 5.44 3.71 -23.04
CA ARG A 106 5.94 2.33 -22.79
C ARG A 106 7.42 2.25 -22.39
N LYS A 107 8.20 3.28 -22.72
CA LYS A 107 9.63 3.36 -22.44
C LYS A 107 10.05 4.80 -22.19
N LEU A 108 11.13 4.97 -21.44
CA LEU A 108 11.81 6.26 -21.33
C LEU A 108 12.36 6.69 -22.70
N PRO A 109 12.66 7.98 -22.91
CA PRO A 109 13.33 8.44 -24.12
C PRO A 109 14.79 7.96 -24.16
N GLU A 110 15.36 7.81 -25.36
CA GLU A 110 16.81 7.64 -25.49
C GLU A 110 17.56 8.95 -25.16
N PRO A 111 18.78 8.89 -24.61
CA PRO A 111 19.56 7.69 -24.30
C PRO A 111 19.21 7.06 -22.95
N LEU A 112 18.25 7.60 -22.20
CA LEU A 112 17.94 7.14 -20.83
C LEU A 112 17.41 5.70 -20.80
N ALA A 113 16.61 5.31 -21.80
CA ALA A 113 16.02 3.97 -21.89
C ALA A 113 17.06 2.83 -21.97
N SER A 114 18.25 3.13 -22.49
CA SER A 114 19.36 2.19 -22.62
C SER A 114 20.29 2.16 -21.39
N LYS A 115 20.01 2.95 -20.35
CA LYS A 115 20.79 2.95 -19.10
C LYS A 115 20.21 1.96 -18.09
N TRP A 116 21.05 1.05 -17.59
CA TRP A 116 20.67 0.04 -16.60
C TRP A 116 19.99 0.59 -15.34
N TYR A 117 20.43 1.75 -14.84
CA TYR A 117 19.86 2.35 -13.64
C TYR A 117 18.49 3.03 -13.85
N ALA A 118 18.02 3.12 -15.09
CA ALA A 118 16.72 3.71 -15.43
C ALA A 118 15.69 2.63 -15.79
N ARG A 119 16.07 1.34 -15.73
CA ARG A 119 15.18 0.21 -16.05
C ARG A 119 14.15 -0.04 -14.95
N ASP A 120 13.10 -0.76 -15.33
CA ASP A 120 11.89 -0.98 -14.55
C ASP A 120 12.04 -2.08 -13.47
N TYR A 121 13.19 -2.20 -12.79
CA TYR A 121 13.42 -3.32 -11.86
C TYR A 121 12.58 -3.26 -10.58
N TYR A 122 12.28 -2.06 -10.08
CA TYR A 122 11.53 -1.86 -8.83
C TYR A 122 10.25 -1.04 -9.04
N GLY A 123 10.37 0.19 -9.52
CA GLY A 123 9.26 0.91 -10.15
C GLY A 123 9.13 0.49 -11.61
N SER A 124 7.97 0.76 -12.22
CA SER A 124 7.77 0.60 -13.66
C SER A 124 7.16 1.86 -14.22
N ILE A 125 7.43 2.19 -15.50
CA ILE A 125 6.82 3.36 -16.12
C ILE A 125 5.30 3.22 -16.06
N SER A 126 4.79 2.02 -16.37
CA SER A 126 3.36 1.72 -16.39
C SER A 126 2.63 2.08 -15.09
N HIS A 127 3.09 1.62 -13.92
CA HIS A 127 2.40 1.96 -12.67
C HIS A 127 2.81 3.32 -12.11
N ASN A 128 3.99 3.83 -12.45
CA ASN A 128 4.44 5.15 -12.03
C ASN A 128 3.64 6.28 -12.69
N VAL A 129 3.35 6.20 -13.98
CA VAL A 129 2.53 7.23 -14.67
C VAL A 129 1.07 7.19 -14.20
N ARG A 130 0.53 6.00 -13.92
CA ARG A 130 -0.79 5.83 -13.30
C ARG A 130 -0.83 6.42 -11.88
N ALA A 131 0.25 6.29 -11.13
CA ALA A 131 0.37 6.92 -9.82
C ALA A 131 0.40 8.45 -9.92
N VAL A 132 1.18 9.00 -10.87
CA VAL A 132 1.17 10.45 -11.13
C VAL A 132 -0.23 10.91 -11.47
N TYR A 133 -0.96 10.21 -12.35
CA TYR A 133 -2.37 10.53 -12.62
C TYR A 133 -3.19 10.56 -11.32
N GLN A 134 -3.11 9.50 -10.51
CA GLN A 134 -3.84 9.39 -9.24
C GLN A 134 -3.56 10.56 -8.30
N ARG A 135 -2.32 11.07 -8.27
CA ARG A 135 -1.95 12.22 -7.44
C ARG A 135 -2.67 13.51 -7.85
N TYR A 136 -2.88 13.71 -9.15
CA TYR A 136 -3.41 14.97 -9.68
C TYR A 136 -4.93 14.94 -9.91
N LEU A 137 -5.48 13.82 -10.39
CA LEU A 137 -6.89 13.68 -10.77
C LEU A 137 -7.65 12.64 -9.92
N GLY A 138 -6.97 11.90 -9.04
CA GLY A 138 -7.59 10.87 -8.22
C GLY A 138 -7.82 9.55 -8.96
N PHE A 139 -8.71 8.71 -8.43
CA PHE A 139 -8.95 7.36 -8.96
C PHE A 139 -9.85 7.33 -10.21
N TYR A 140 -10.66 8.37 -10.42
CA TYR A 140 -11.67 8.43 -11.46
C TYR A 140 -11.06 8.86 -12.80
N ASP A 141 -11.36 8.14 -13.87
CA ASP A 141 -10.79 8.37 -15.20
C ASP A 141 -11.59 9.35 -16.07
N GLY A 142 -12.71 9.87 -15.56
CA GLY A 142 -13.57 10.81 -16.27
C GLY A 142 -14.76 10.16 -17.00
N ASN A 143 -14.80 8.84 -17.16
CA ASN A 143 -15.90 8.14 -17.83
C ASN A 143 -17.00 7.73 -16.83
N PRO A 144 -18.25 8.24 -16.95
CA PRO A 144 -19.33 7.91 -16.00
C PRO A 144 -19.65 6.42 -15.88
N ALA A 145 -19.35 5.62 -16.90
CA ALA A 145 -19.50 4.15 -16.84
C ALA A 145 -18.64 3.50 -15.73
N HIS A 146 -17.55 4.16 -15.32
CA HIS A 146 -16.62 3.69 -14.29
C HIS A 146 -16.81 4.39 -12.93
N LEU A 147 -17.82 5.27 -12.79
CA LEU A 147 -18.01 6.07 -11.57
C LEU A 147 -18.54 5.24 -10.40
N ASN A 148 -19.48 4.33 -10.68
CA ASN A 148 -20.09 3.44 -9.69
C ASN A 148 -20.31 2.04 -10.29
N PRO A 149 -19.22 1.31 -10.59
CA PRO A 149 -19.32 0.01 -11.23
C PRO A 149 -19.95 -1.02 -10.29
N LEU A 150 -20.51 -2.09 -10.87
CA LEU A 150 -20.92 -3.25 -10.08
C LEU A 150 -19.73 -3.84 -9.31
N PRO A 151 -19.96 -4.42 -8.11
CA PRO A 151 -18.93 -5.20 -7.43
C PRO A 151 -18.37 -6.32 -8.33
N PRO A 152 -17.07 -6.68 -8.20
CA PRO A 152 -16.40 -7.59 -9.13
C PRO A 152 -17.12 -8.92 -9.38
N VAL A 153 -17.65 -9.58 -8.34
CA VAL A 153 -18.38 -10.85 -8.48
C VAL A 153 -19.65 -10.68 -9.33
N GLN A 154 -20.43 -9.63 -9.08
CA GLN A 154 -21.67 -9.38 -9.81
C GLN A 154 -21.40 -9.03 -11.28
N SER A 155 -20.36 -8.21 -11.52
CA SER A 155 -19.91 -7.87 -12.86
C SER A 155 -19.44 -9.11 -13.62
N ALA A 156 -18.61 -9.94 -12.99
CA ALA A 156 -18.05 -11.15 -13.58
C ALA A 156 -19.13 -12.15 -14.00
N GLN A 157 -20.11 -12.41 -13.13
CA GLN A 157 -21.23 -13.29 -13.45
C GLN A 157 -21.99 -12.85 -14.71
N LYS A 158 -22.31 -11.55 -14.81
CA LYS A 158 -23.01 -10.98 -15.97
C LYS A 158 -22.16 -11.02 -17.24
N THR A 159 -20.87 -10.68 -17.13
CA THR A 159 -19.93 -10.73 -18.26
C THR A 159 -19.85 -12.15 -18.83
N ILE A 160 -19.65 -13.16 -17.97
CA ILE A 160 -19.54 -14.55 -18.40
C ILE A 160 -20.86 -15.08 -18.99
N GLU A 161 -22.01 -14.73 -18.41
CA GLU A 161 -23.32 -15.05 -18.95
C GLU A 161 -23.47 -14.51 -20.39
N TRP A 162 -23.20 -13.21 -20.60
CA TRP A 162 -23.32 -12.57 -21.91
C TRP A 162 -22.36 -13.11 -22.97
N MET A 163 -21.19 -13.60 -22.55
CA MET A 163 -20.19 -14.17 -23.47
C MET A 163 -20.48 -15.63 -23.86
N GLY A 164 -21.60 -16.21 -23.40
CA GLY A 164 -22.03 -17.56 -23.75
C GLY A 164 -21.73 -18.61 -22.69
N GLY A 165 -21.49 -18.20 -21.45
CA GLY A 165 -21.25 -19.09 -20.31
C GLY A 165 -19.77 -19.50 -20.11
N PRO A 166 -19.44 -20.09 -18.95
CA PRO A 166 -18.06 -20.33 -18.52
C PRO A 166 -17.27 -21.22 -19.49
N ASP A 167 -17.88 -22.27 -20.04
CA ASP A 167 -17.19 -23.21 -20.93
C ASP A 167 -16.80 -22.56 -22.27
N ALA A 168 -17.70 -21.76 -22.85
CA ALA A 168 -17.46 -21.05 -24.11
C ALA A 168 -16.34 -20.01 -23.94
N VAL A 169 -16.35 -19.27 -22.84
CA VAL A 169 -15.30 -18.28 -22.53
C VAL A 169 -13.97 -18.98 -22.28
N LEU A 170 -13.96 -20.07 -21.50
CA LEU A 170 -12.75 -20.82 -21.21
C LEU A 170 -12.10 -21.41 -22.48
N ALA A 171 -12.90 -21.93 -23.42
CA ALA A 171 -12.40 -22.41 -24.71
C ALA A 171 -11.69 -21.28 -25.50
N LYS A 172 -12.33 -20.12 -25.65
CA LYS A 172 -11.73 -18.96 -26.34
C LYS A 172 -10.51 -18.41 -25.61
N ALA A 173 -10.51 -18.44 -24.27
CA ALA A 173 -9.38 -18.00 -23.46
C ALA A 173 -8.16 -18.93 -23.65
N ARG A 174 -8.36 -20.25 -23.82
CA ARG A 174 -7.27 -21.19 -24.16
C ARG A 174 -6.68 -20.93 -25.54
N GLU A 175 -7.51 -20.59 -26.52
CA GLU A 175 -7.02 -20.20 -27.85
C GLU A 175 -6.19 -18.91 -27.78
N ALA A 176 -6.66 -17.90 -27.03
CA ALA A 176 -5.90 -16.67 -26.79
C ALA A 176 -4.58 -16.94 -26.06
N TYR A 177 -4.58 -17.86 -25.10
CA TYR A 177 -3.36 -18.30 -24.41
C TYR A 177 -2.36 -18.94 -25.39
N ALA A 178 -2.83 -19.82 -26.27
CA ALA A 178 -2.00 -20.44 -27.30
C ALA A 178 -1.39 -19.42 -28.29
N ARG A 179 -2.05 -18.27 -28.49
CA ARG A 179 -1.52 -17.14 -29.27
C ARG A 179 -0.59 -16.21 -28.50
N GLY A 180 -0.36 -16.47 -27.21
CA GLY A 180 0.50 -15.64 -26.36
C GLY A 180 -0.15 -14.35 -25.85
N GLU A 181 -1.48 -14.24 -25.90
CA GLU A 181 -2.22 -13.04 -25.47
C GLU A 181 -2.38 -12.98 -23.94
N TYR A 182 -1.32 -13.24 -23.18
CA TYR A 182 -1.39 -13.50 -21.74
C TYR A 182 -2.01 -12.37 -20.91
N ARG A 183 -1.80 -11.10 -21.30
CA ARG A 183 -2.45 -9.94 -20.63
C ARG A 183 -3.96 -10.00 -20.75
N TRP A 184 -4.48 -10.39 -21.93
CA TRP A 184 -5.91 -10.53 -22.16
C TRP A 184 -6.47 -11.78 -21.45
N VAL A 185 -5.76 -12.91 -21.55
CA VAL A 185 -6.15 -14.13 -20.82
C VAL A 185 -6.23 -13.89 -19.32
N ALA A 186 -5.29 -13.13 -18.75
CA ALA A 186 -5.32 -12.75 -17.33
C ALA A 186 -6.53 -11.86 -16.97
N GLN A 187 -6.99 -10.99 -17.88
CA GLN A 187 -8.19 -10.18 -17.65
C GLN A 187 -9.45 -11.04 -17.69
N ILE A 188 -9.66 -11.82 -18.76
CA ILE A 188 -10.89 -12.63 -18.89
C ILE A 188 -10.92 -13.84 -17.95
N GLY A 189 -9.76 -14.42 -17.64
CA GLY A 189 -9.64 -15.51 -16.67
C GLY A 189 -9.94 -15.05 -15.24
N ASN A 190 -9.66 -13.77 -14.90
CA ASN A 190 -10.11 -13.19 -13.64
C ASN A 190 -11.65 -13.17 -13.54
N GLU A 191 -12.34 -12.75 -14.61
CA GLU A 191 -13.81 -12.78 -14.64
C GLU A 191 -14.35 -14.20 -14.45
N LEU A 192 -13.76 -15.21 -15.11
CA LEU A 192 -14.14 -16.61 -14.88
C LEU A 192 -13.98 -17.04 -13.43
N VAL A 193 -12.85 -16.71 -12.78
CA VAL A 193 -12.57 -17.06 -11.39
C VAL A 193 -13.49 -16.31 -10.41
N PHE A 194 -13.80 -15.04 -10.67
CA PHE A 194 -14.69 -14.26 -9.81
C PHE A 194 -16.16 -14.62 -9.98
N ALA A 195 -16.57 -15.10 -11.17
CA ALA A 195 -17.91 -15.62 -11.41
C ALA A 195 -18.14 -16.98 -10.73
N ASP A 196 -17.15 -17.88 -10.78
CA ASP A 196 -17.15 -19.18 -10.12
C ASP A 196 -15.76 -19.52 -9.54
N PRO A 197 -15.51 -19.22 -8.24
CA PRO A 197 -14.21 -19.47 -7.62
C PRO A 197 -13.87 -20.96 -7.43
N ALA A 198 -14.84 -21.86 -7.60
CA ALA A 198 -14.64 -23.30 -7.54
C ALA A 198 -14.25 -23.92 -8.89
N ASN A 199 -14.31 -23.15 -9.99
CA ASN A 199 -13.94 -23.63 -11.32
C ASN A 199 -12.43 -23.86 -11.43
N ALA A 200 -12.01 -25.11 -11.19
CA ALA A 200 -10.60 -25.49 -11.20
C ALA A 200 -9.91 -25.23 -12.55
N ALA A 201 -10.63 -25.37 -13.67
CA ALA A 201 -10.06 -25.16 -15.00
C ALA A 201 -9.81 -23.68 -15.30
N ALA A 202 -10.72 -22.79 -14.86
CA ALA A 202 -10.53 -21.35 -14.94
C ALA A 202 -9.34 -20.88 -14.07
N ARG A 203 -9.26 -21.37 -12.83
CA ARG A 203 -8.14 -21.08 -11.91
C ARG A 203 -6.80 -21.51 -12.49
N ALA A 204 -6.74 -22.71 -13.08
CA ALA A 204 -5.53 -23.24 -13.70
C ALA A 204 -5.08 -22.37 -14.88
N LEU A 205 -5.99 -22.05 -15.82
CA LEU A 205 -5.66 -21.20 -16.96
C LEU A 205 -5.23 -19.78 -16.52
N GLN A 206 -5.91 -19.21 -15.53
CA GLN A 206 -5.55 -17.91 -14.96
C GLN A 206 -4.15 -17.96 -14.34
N ALA A 207 -3.84 -19.00 -13.56
CA ALA A 207 -2.53 -19.17 -12.97
C ALA A 207 -1.43 -19.29 -14.03
N ASP A 208 -1.68 -20.04 -15.11
CA ASP A 208 -0.74 -20.20 -16.21
C ASP A 208 -0.50 -18.88 -16.95
N ALA A 209 -1.54 -18.06 -17.15
CA ALA A 209 -1.42 -16.74 -17.77
C ALA A 209 -0.62 -15.77 -16.90
N LEU A 210 -0.91 -15.70 -15.60
CA LEU A 210 -0.15 -14.88 -14.66
C LEU A 210 1.31 -15.35 -14.58
N GLU A 211 1.57 -16.66 -14.58
CA GLU A 211 2.93 -17.20 -14.55
C GLU A 211 3.74 -16.78 -15.78
N GLN A 212 3.16 -16.84 -16.98
CA GLN A 212 3.82 -16.33 -18.20
C GLN A 212 4.11 -14.83 -18.12
N LEU A 213 3.19 -14.03 -17.59
CA LEU A 213 3.43 -12.59 -17.34
C LEU A 213 4.55 -12.37 -16.32
N GLY A 214 4.64 -13.20 -15.28
CA GLY A 214 5.71 -13.17 -14.30
C GLY A 214 7.09 -13.55 -14.88
N TYR A 215 7.13 -14.45 -15.86
CA TYR A 215 8.37 -14.78 -16.58
C TYR A 215 8.84 -13.67 -17.51
N GLN A 216 7.92 -12.90 -18.09
CA GLN A 216 8.22 -11.78 -18.99
C GLN A 216 8.50 -10.46 -18.25
N ALA A 217 8.17 -10.36 -16.96
CA ALA A 217 8.32 -9.14 -16.19
C ALA A 217 9.80 -8.83 -15.87
N GLU A 218 10.30 -7.71 -16.40
CA GLU A 218 11.57 -7.10 -15.97
C GLU A 218 11.47 -6.59 -14.52
N ASN A 219 10.28 -6.16 -14.11
CA ASN A 219 10.02 -5.64 -12.77
C ASN A 219 9.91 -6.76 -11.73
N ALA A 220 10.76 -6.74 -10.72
CA ALA A 220 10.81 -7.76 -9.69
C ALA A 220 9.53 -7.82 -8.84
N THR A 221 8.92 -6.66 -8.54
CA THR A 221 7.68 -6.62 -7.74
C THR A 221 6.49 -7.17 -8.54
N TRP A 222 6.43 -6.94 -9.85
CA TRP A 222 5.42 -7.50 -10.72
C TRP A 222 5.60 -8.99 -10.90
N ARG A 223 6.83 -9.45 -11.15
CA ARG A 223 7.16 -10.89 -11.17
C ARG A 223 6.65 -11.58 -9.91
N ASN A 224 6.96 -11.02 -8.74
CA ASN A 224 6.52 -11.60 -7.48
C ASN A 224 4.99 -11.60 -7.34
N ALA A 225 4.32 -10.49 -7.68
CA ALA A 225 2.85 -10.42 -7.61
C ALA A 225 2.17 -11.45 -8.53
N TYR A 226 2.65 -11.57 -9.77
CA TYR A 226 2.14 -12.54 -10.74
C TYR A 226 2.33 -13.99 -10.27
N LEU A 227 3.54 -14.34 -9.82
CA LEU A 227 3.86 -15.71 -9.39
C LEU A 227 3.17 -16.08 -8.08
N SER A 228 3.03 -15.15 -7.13
CA SER A 228 2.24 -15.36 -5.91
C SER A 228 0.77 -15.57 -6.24
N GLY A 229 0.21 -14.75 -7.15
CA GLY A 229 -1.18 -14.93 -7.60
C GLY A 229 -1.41 -16.29 -8.27
N ALA A 230 -0.50 -16.73 -9.13
CA ALA A 230 -0.54 -18.07 -9.73
C ALA A 230 -0.45 -19.18 -8.66
N GLN A 231 0.41 -19.02 -7.66
CA GLN A 231 0.56 -19.96 -6.56
C GLN A 231 -0.72 -20.09 -5.72
N GLU A 232 -1.37 -18.97 -5.38
CA GLU A 232 -2.63 -18.95 -4.63
C GLU A 232 -3.80 -19.50 -5.44
N LEU A 233 -3.86 -19.23 -6.76
CA LEU A 233 -4.86 -19.83 -7.64
C LEU A 233 -4.76 -21.35 -7.67
N ARG A 234 -3.53 -21.89 -7.74
CA ARG A 234 -3.27 -23.35 -7.80
C ARG A 234 -3.43 -24.05 -6.45
N ASN A 235 -3.08 -23.41 -5.34
CA ASN A 235 -2.93 -24.10 -4.05
C ASN A 235 -3.75 -23.49 -2.89
N GLY A 236 -4.46 -22.39 -3.14
CA GLY A 236 -5.07 -21.58 -2.09
C GLY A 236 -4.07 -20.72 -1.30
N VAL A 237 -4.61 -19.87 -0.44
CA VAL A 237 -3.82 -19.02 0.47
C VAL A 237 -3.13 -19.90 1.51
N LYS A 238 -1.79 -19.88 1.51
CA LYS A 238 -1.00 -20.61 2.51
C LYS A 238 -0.91 -19.79 3.78
N ARG A 239 -1.52 -20.29 4.85
CA ARG A 239 -1.34 -19.74 6.19
C ARG A 239 -0.02 -20.22 6.77
N SER A 240 0.83 -19.28 7.16
CA SER A 240 2.00 -19.58 8.00
C SER A 240 1.64 -19.38 9.47
N ALA A 241 2.41 -19.99 10.38
CA ALA A 241 2.16 -19.89 11.83
C ALA A 241 2.04 -18.41 12.26
N PRO A 242 1.17 -18.09 13.22
CA PRO A 242 0.89 -16.71 13.61
C PRO A 242 2.09 -16.07 14.31
N GLY A 243 3.01 -15.52 13.52
CA GLY A 243 3.93 -14.48 13.93
C GLY A 243 3.42 -13.17 13.34
N GLY A 244 2.83 -12.30 14.16
CA GLY A 244 2.48 -10.96 13.71
C GLY A 244 3.71 -10.29 13.11
N THR A 245 3.58 -9.68 11.93
CA THR A 245 4.66 -8.92 11.29
C THR A 245 5.01 -7.64 12.06
N THR A 246 4.16 -7.23 13.00
CA THR A 246 4.38 -6.09 13.88
C THR A 246 5.37 -6.46 14.99
N SER A 247 6.58 -5.92 14.92
CA SER A 247 7.57 -6.06 15.98
C SER A 247 7.10 -5.35 17.26
N ALA A 248 7.53 -5.85 18.42
CA ALA A 248 7.23 -5.22 19.71
C ALA A 248 7.69 -3.75 19.75
N ASP A 249 8.80 -3.45 19.07
CA ASP A 249 9.35 -2.10 19.02
C ASP A 249 8.50 -1.15 18.17
N LEU A 250 7.85 -1.63 17.10
CA LEU A 250 6.89 -0.82 16.35
C LEU A 250 5.69 -0.44 17.22
N VAL A 251 5.15 -1.37 18.02
CA VAL A 251 4.04 -1.06 18.93
C VAL A 251 4.45 -0.03 19.98
N ARG A 252 5.63 -0.21 20.59
CA ARG A 252 6.16 0.73 21.59
C ARG A 252 6.41 2.12 21.01
N ALA A 253 6.81 2.20 19.74
CA ALA A 253 7.03 3.45 19.04
C ALA A 253 5.74 4.23 18.69
N LEU A 254 4.56 3.58 18.76
CA LEU A 254 3.29 4.28 18.55
C LEU A 254 3.04 5.28 19.68
N THR A 255 2.69 6.50 19.29
CA THR A 255 2.15 7.51 20.22
C THR A 255 0.73 7.11 20.63
N VAL A 256 0.24 7.68 21.73
CA VAL A 256 -1.15 7.46 22.17
C VAL A 256 -2.18 7.88 21.10
N PRO A 257 -2.04 9.04 20.41
CA PRO A 257 -2.88 9.40 19.27
C PRO A 257 -2.95 8.31 18.19
N HIS A 258 -1.80 7.76 17.75
CA HIS A 258 -1.79 6.70 16.74
C HIS A 258 -2.51 5.42 17.21
N PHE A 259 -2.41 5.09 18.51
CA PHE A 259 -3.16 3.99 19.07
C PHE A 259 -4.67 4.25 19.01
N PHE A 260 -5.13 5.45 19.33
CA PHE A 260 -6.55 5.81 19.23
C PHE A 260 -7.07 5.83 17.80
N ASP A 261 -6.29 6.35 16.85
CA ASP A 261 -6.63 6.30 15.43
C ASP A 261 -6.78 4.83 14.97
N TYR A 262 -5.89 3.94 15.43
CA TYR A 262 -6.00 2.51 15.14
C TYR A 262 -7.21 1.84 15.81
N LEU A 263 -7.57 2.23 17.03
CA LEU A 263 -8.83 1.79 17.65
C LEU A 263 -10.05 2.22 16.83
N ALA A 264 -10.04 3.46 16.31
CA ALA A 264 -11.10 3.96 15.45
C ALA A 264 -11.23 3.15 14.16
N VAL A 265 -10.11 2.76 13.54
CA VAL A 265 -10.09 1.86 12.36
C VAL A 265 -10.68 0.49 12.69
N ARG A 266 -10.46 -0.01 13.91
CA ARG A 266 -10.98 -1.33 14.34
C ARG A 266 -12.42 -1.31 14.77
N LEU A 267 -13.06 -0.15 14.95
CA LEU A 267 -14.42 -0.07 15.44
C LEU A 267 -15.41 -0.67 14.43
N ASN A 268 -16.11 -1.71 14.84
CA ASN A 268 -17.20 -2.28 14.06
C ASN A 268 -18.45 -1.39 14.17
N ALA A 269 -18.87 -0.80 13.05
CA ALA A 269 -19.94 0.18 13.03
C ALA A 269 -21.31 -0.40 13.42
N ASP A 270 -21.59 -1.65 13.07
CA ASP A 270 -22.86 -2.34 13.38
C ASP A 270 -22.97 -2.62 14.89
N LYS A 271 -21.89 -3.13 15.50
CA LYS A 271 -21.83 -3.34 16.95
C LYS A 271 -21.92 -2.02 17.73
N ALA A 272 -21.47 -0.92 17.13
CA ALA A 272 -21.49 0.42 17.71
C ALA A 272 -22.79 1.21 17.46
N ALA A 273 -23.68 0.70 16.61
CA ALA A 273 -24.89 1.40 16.21
C ALA A 273 -25.76 1.78 17.42
N GLY A 274 -26.20 3.04 17.46
CA GLY A 274 -27.05 3.60 18.52
C GLY A 274 -26.36 3.81 19.88
N LYS A 275 -25.09 3.44 20.04
CA LYS A 275 -24.34 3.62 21.29
C LYS A 275 -23.65 4.98 21.32
N ALA A 276 -23.57 5.55 22.53
CA ALA A 276 -22.80 6.74 22.81
C ALA A 276 -22.11 6.63 24.17
N MET A 277 -20.85 7.04 24.26
CA MET A 277 -20.12 7.13 25.52
C MET A 277 -18.96 8.13 25.40
N THR A 278 -18.56 8.66 26.54
CA THR A 278 -17.38 9.52 26.65
C THR A 278 -16.41 8.92 27.65
N LEU A 279 -15.19 8.63 27.23
CA LEU A 279 -14.15 8.01 28.05
C LEU A 279 -12.98 8.97 28.21
N ASN A 280 -12.64 9.30 29.46
CA ASN A 280 -11.39 10.02 29.72
C ASN A 280 -10.24 9.01 29.83
N TRP A 281 -9.10 9.32 29.23
CA TRP A 281 -7.86 8.56 29.33
C TRP A 281 -6.80 9.43 29.99
N ILE A 282 -6.14 8.92 31.04
CA ILE A 282 -5.11 9.63 31.80
C ILE A 282 -3.85 8.77 31.82
N PHE A 283 -2.76 9.29 31.25
CA PHE A 283 -1.46 8.62 31.21
C PHE A 283 -0.55 9.15 32.32
N THR A 284 -0.32 8.33 33.35
CA THR A 284 0.37 8.72 34.59
C THR A 284 1.85 9.03 34.39
N ASP A 285 2.49 8.39 33.41
CA ASP A 285 3.91 8.52 33.10
C ASP A 285 4.22 9.68 32.14
N ARG A 286 3.21 10.25 31.48
CA ARG A 286 3.39 11.23 30.37
C ARG A 286 2.75 12.59 30.60
N GLN A 287 1.98 12.76 31.68
CA GLN A 287 1.13 13.93 31.91
C GLN A 287 0.16 14.21 30.74
N GLU A 288 -0.16 13.19 29.95
CA GLU A 288 -1.09 13.28 28.83
C GLU A 288 -2.50 12.89 29.26
N ARG A 289 -3.50 13.59 28.75
CA ARG A 289 -4.91 13.31 28.99
C ARG A 289 -5.73 13.47 27.72
N TYR A 290 -6.73 12.62 27.56
CA TYR A 290 -7.56 12.60 26.36
C TYR A 290 -9.03 12.39 26.71
N ALA A 291 -9.92 13.10 26.02
CA ALA A 291 -11.36 12.87 26.06
C ALA A 291 -11.78 12.16 24.77
N MET A 292 -12.07 10.86 24.86
CA MET A 292 -12.52 10.04 23.73
C MET A 292 -14.05 9.99 23.69
N THR A 293 -14.63 10.16 22.51
CA THR A 293 -16.07 10.10 22.29
C THR A 293 -16.39 9.02 21.27
N LEU A 294 -17.25 8.08 21.66
CA LEU A 294 -17.95 7.19 20.73
C LEU A 294 -19.34 7.78 20.49
N ARG A 295 -19.66 8.06 19.23
CA ARG A 295 -21.00 8.49 18.82
C ARG A 295 -21.17 8.24 17.32
N ASN A 296 -22.38 7.90 16.88
CA ASN A 296 -22.70 7.65 15.48
C ASN A 296 -21.77 6.59 14.84
N SER A 297 -21.45 5.54 15.60
CA SER A 297 -20.52 4.48 15.18
C SER A 297 -19.12 4.98 14.79
N ALA A 298 -18.70 6.14 15.31
CA ALA A 298 -17.38 6.72 15.12
C ALA A 298 -16.69 6.97 16.46
N LEU A 299 -15.38 6.71 16.49
CA LEU A 299 -14.52 7.03 17.63
C LEU A 299 -13.70 8.27 17.31
N THR A 300 -13.75 9.26 18.19
CA THR A 300 -12.98 10.50 18.08
C THR A 300 -12.34 10.80 19.43
N TYR A 301 -11.30 11.64 19.46
CA TYR A 301 -10.71 12.08 20.72
C TYR A 301 -10.22 13.53 20.63
N LEU A 302 -10.12 14.15 21.80
CA LEU A 302 -9.49 15.44 21.99
C LEU A 302 -8.29 15.29 22.94
N ALA A 303 -7.11 15.68 22.47
CA ALA A 303 -5.89 15.71 23.28
C ALA A 303 -5.93 16.86 24.30
N ASP A 304 -5.15 16.71 25.38
CA ASP A 304 -5.01 17.65 26.50
C ASP A 304 -6.31 18.03 27.20
N SER A 305 -7.35 17.21 27.01
CA SER A 305 -8.70 17.46 27.47
C SER A 305 -9.26 16.31 28.30
N GLN A 306 -10.26 16.64 29.12
CA GLN A 306 -11.09 15.69 29.87
C GLN A 306 -12.54 16.17 29.81
N SER A 307 -13.46 15.24 29.58
CA SER A 307 -14.88 15.52 29.74
C SER A 307 -15.19 15.73 31.22
N PRO A 308 -15.98 16.77 31.59
CA PRO A 308 -16.45 16.95 32.96
C PRO A 308 -17.48 15.90 33.38
N GLN A 309 -18.10 15.22 32.41
CA GLN A 309 -19.10 14.16 32.63
C GLN A 309 -18.73 12.92 31.81
N PRO A 310 -17.64 12.23 32.15
CA PRO A 310 -17.26 11.01 31.46
C PRO A 310 -18.18 9.86 31.88
N THR A 311 -18.46 8.95 30.95
CA THR A 311 -19.05 7.64 31.27
C THR A 311 -18.08 6.82 32.14
N ALA A 312 -16.78 6.89 31.83
CA ALA A 312 -15.72 6.35 32.66
C ALA A 312 -14.39 7.09 32.43
N THR A 313 -13.50 7.02 33.42
CA THR A 313 -12.12 7.51 33.34
C THR A 313 -11.17 6.33 33.50
N ILE A 314 -10.27 6.16 32.54
CA ILE A 314 -9.26 5.10 32.48
C ILE A 314 -7.92 5.75 32.80
N THR A 315 -7.27 5.31 33.88
CA THR A 315 -5.94 5.79 34.29
C THR A 315 -4.94 4.64 34.19
N LEU A 316 -3.85 4.85 33.46
CA LEU A 316 -2.81 3.84 33.17
C LEU A 316 -1.48 4.51 32.82
N ASP A 317 -0.40 3.75 32.68
CA ASP A 317 0.83 4.20 32.02
C ASP A 317 0.90 3.70 30.56
N LYS A 318 1.76 4.33 29.74
CA LYS A 318 1.92 3.93 28.33
C LYS A 318 2.48 2.51 28.18
N ALA A 319 3.36 2.08 29.09
CA ALA A 319 3.92 0.73 29.06
C ALA A 319 2.86 -0.36 29.24
N THR A 320 1.84 -0.12 30.06
CA THR A 320 0.69 -1.03 30.25
C THR A 320 -0.17 -1.08 28.99
N LEU A 321 -0.41 0.07 28.34
CA LEU A 321 -1.10 0.10 27.05
C LEU A 321 -0.36 -0.73 25.98
N ASP A 322 0.98 -0.64 25.94
CA ASP A 322 1.80 -1.40 25.00
C ASP A 322 1.74 -2.90 25.25
N ARG A 323 1.82 -3.33 26.52
CA ARG A 323 1.66 -4.75 26.89
C ARG A 323 0.29 -5.29 26.48
N ILE A 324 -0.77 -4.50 26.65
CA ILE A 324 -2.12 -4.89 26.21
C ILE A 324 -2.21 -4.99 24.69
N SER A 325 -1.65 -4.02 23.97
CA SER A 325 -1.61 -3.99 22.51
C SER A 325 -0.84 -5.18 21.93
N LEU A 326 0.22 -5.62 22.63
CA LEU A 326 1.02 -6.80 22.31
C LEU A 326 0.39 -8.12 22.78
N LYS A 327 -0.80 -8.09 23.38
CA LYS A 327 -1.47 -9.25 24.00
C LYS A 327 -0.63 -9.96 25.07
N GLN A 328 0.30 -9.23 25.70
CA GLN A 328 1.14 -9.70 26.80
C GLN A 328 0.46 -9.54 28.16
N LEU A 329 -0.56 -8.68 28.22
CA LEU A 329 -1.38 -8.42 29.39
C LEU A 329 -2.83 -8.23 28.92
N THR A 330 -3.79 -8.86 29.59
CA THR A 330 -5.21 -8.62 29.28
C THR A 330 -5.76 -7.45 30.09
N LEU A 331 -6.82 -6.80 29.60
CA LEU A 331 -7.49 -5.71 30.35
C LEU A 331 -7.97 -6.16 31.74
N PRO A 332 -8.58 -7.35 31.94
CA PRO A 332 -8.96 -7.81 33.28
C PRO A 332 -7.78 -8.04 34.22
N GLU A 333 -6.66 -8.55 33.71
CA GLU A 333 -5.44 -8.73 34.51
C GLU A 333 -4.85 -7.38 34.93
N ALA A 334 -4.77 -6.42 34.00
CA ALA A 334 -4.28 -5.07 34.26
C ALA A 334 -5.14 -4.29 35.27
N ILE A 335 -6.45 -4.55 35.31
CA ILE A 335 -7.33 -3.97 36.34
C ILE A 335 -7.06 -4.63 37.70
N ARG A 336 -6.88 -5.95 37.73
CA ARG A 336 -6.67 -6.72 38.97
C ARG A 336 -5.33 -6.41 39.63
N ASP A 337 -4.27 -6.23 38.85
CA ASP A 337 -2.93 -5.92 39.35
C ASP A 337 -2.71 -4.42 39.66
N GLY A 338 -3.71 -3.58 39.35
CA GLY A 338 -3.68 -2.15 39.61
C GLY A 338 -2.97 -1.30 38.56
N SER A 339 -2.47 -1.91 37.46
CA SER A 339 -1.86 -1.18 36.34
C SER A 339 -2.86 -0.30 35.58
N ILE A 340 -4.16 -0.64 35.64
CA ILE A 340 -5.27 0.17 35.13
C ILE A 340 -6.27 0.44 36.24
N ARG A 341 -6.58 1.72 36.47
CA ARG A 341 -7.71 2.16 37.29
C ARG A 341 -8.85 2.63 36.40
N ILE A 342 -10.07 2.19 36.68
CA ILE A 342 -11.28 2.67 36.01
C ILE A 342 -12.21 3.29 37.06
N ASP A 343 -12.48 4.58 36.90
CA ASP A 343 -13.48 5.31 37.67
C ASP A 343 -14.75 5.49 36.82
N GLY A 344 -15.95 5.38 37.40
CA GLY A 344 -17.23 5.46 36.66
C GLY A 344 -17.76 4.09 36.24
N ASN A 345 -18.20 3.94 34.98
CA ASN A 345 -18.82 2.71 34.48
C ASN A 345 -17.80 1.77 33.77
N PRO A 346 -17.32 0.70 34.41
CA PRO A 346 -16.36 -0.22 33.80
C PRO A 346 -16.94 -1.05 32.65
N GLN A 347 -18.26 -1.29 32.62
CA GLN A 347 -18.92 -1.98 31.51
C GLN A 347 -18.88 -1.17 30.21
N ALA A 348 -18.83 0.16 30.29
CA ALA A 348 -18.66 1.01 29.10
C ALA A 348 -17.29 0.77 28.43
N VAL A 349 -16.23 0.65 29.23
CA VAL A 349 -14.87 0.35 28.75
C VAL A 349 -14.83 -1.05 28.11
N ALA A 350 -15.38 -2.06 28.79
CA ALA A 350 -15.47 -3.41 28.24
C ALA A 350 -16.28 -3.48 26.93
N SER A 351 -17.39 -2.73 26.87
CA SER A 351 -18.23 -2.62 25.67
C SER A 351 -17.45 -2.03 24.50
N LEU A 352 -16.65 -0.97 24.70
CA LEU A 352 -15.78 -0.41 23.65
C LEU A 352 -14.89 -1.48 23.03
N PHE A 353 -14.15 -2.22 23.85
CA PHE A 353 -13.25 -3.27 23.35
C PHE A 353 -14.00 -4.43 22.69
N GLY A 354 -15.21 -4.76 23.16
CA GLY A 354 -16.09 -5.75 22.52
C GLY A 354 -16.63 -5.33 21.15
N MET A 355 -16.59 -4.04 20.83
CA MET A 355 -16.99 -3.50 19.51
C MET A 355 -15.84 -3.45 18.50
N LEU A 356 -14.61 -3.83 18.88
CA LEU A 356 -13.47 -3.80 17.98
C LEU A 356 -13.32 -5.11 17.21
N ASP A 357 -13.12 -5.02 15.91
CA ASP A 357 -12.79 -6.18 15.08
C ASP A 357 -11.33 -6.58 15.20
N SER A 358 -11.04 -7.81 14.77
CA SER A 358 -9.69 -8.30 14.51
C SER A 358 -9.60 -8.63 13.02
N PHE A 359 -8.51 -8.23 12.38
CA PHE A 359 -8.32 -8.46 10.96
C PHE A 359 -7.48 -9.72 10.73
N ASP A 360 -7.92 -10.58 9.82
CA ASP A 360 -7.12 -11.69 9.32
C ASP A 360 -6.08 -11.15 8.31
N GLY A 361 -4.81 -11.53 8.47
CA GLY A 361 -3.75 -11.18 7.53
C GLY A 361 -3.75 -12.01 6.25
N TYR A 362 -4.59 -13.05 6.15
CA TYR A 362 -4.64 -14.02 5.05
C TYR A 362 -5.94 -13.97 4.25
N PHE A 363 -6.49 -12.77 4.03
CA PHE A 363 -7.66 -12.57 3.17
C PHE A 363 -7.35 -12.92 1.70
N SER A 364 -8.37 -13.34 0.94
CA SER A 364 -8.21 -13.70 -0.48
C SER A 364 -7.85 -12.48 -1.33
N ILE A 365 -7.04 -12.64 -2.38
CA ILE A 365 -6.75 -11.54 -3.32
C ILE A 365 -7.18 -11.92 -4.74
N VAL A 366 -6.72 -13.08 -5.22
CA VAL A 366 -6.98 -13.58 -6.58
C VAL A 366 -8.28 -14.36 -6.73
N THR A 367 -9.10 -14.37 -5.68
CA THR A 367 -10.45 -14.96 -5.65
C THR A 367 -11.33 -14.07 -4.77
N PRO A 368 -12.67 -14.14 -4.91
CA PRO A 368 -13.58 -13.47 -3.98
C PRO A 368 -13.29 -13.83 -2.51
N GLN A 369 -13.60 -12.91 -1.59
CA GLN A 369 -13.65 -13.24 -0.18
C GLN A 369 -14.75 -14.28 0.05
N ALA A 370 -14.55 -15.16 1.03
CA ALA A 370 -15.68 -15.90 1.59
C ALA A 370 -16.68 -14.87 2.14
N ALA A 371 -17.97 -15.09 1.93
CA ALA A 371 -19.00 -14.23 2.52
C ALA A 371 -18.78 -14.16 4.04
N PRO A 372 -18.80 -12.95 4.64
CA PRO A 372 -18.56 -12.78 6.08
C PRO A 372 -19.60 -13.47 6.96
#